data_AF-A0A8S1C4V0-F1
#
_entry.id   AF-A0A8S1C4V0-F1
#
_cell.length_a   1.000
_cell.length_b   1.000
_cell.length_c   1.000
_cell.angle_alpha   90.00
_cell.angle_beta   90.00
_cell.angle_gamma   90.00
#
_symmetry.space_group_name_H-M   'P 1'
#
loop_
_entity.id
_entity.type
_entity.pdbx_description
1 polymer ?
#
loop_
_entity_poly.entity_id
_entity_poly.type
_entity_poly.pdbx_seq_one_letter_code
_entity_poly.pdbx_strand_id
1 'polypeptide(L)'
;MQPEKAIHISIPRLLPNVRVRQLDESFLDVVCDNWPHYDFQYRPVVLKMLQLNHSVGVFVKTGNDEEQLASMVLQGEYGGLGLLQTLTEHQRKGYAEIATASLTKTLGMEGIMPHGARCRMDQLPNEMSSKYALQPLAKSQIPKLLETLKSLLPDSIIAYHWLLNGSRWIDGHGLDSKILILCPNGDTNDGSMVGLIDGLAGHNKIFGTVYVQPENMDKMKIAIKETEHIEWERLKHLIGVWRRFVPHLTEVMKAKGVEFTENYRTVNAMTILKAASLPSPKKHSSWPFGWKSFGCFLR
;
A
#
# COMPACT_ATOMS: atom_id res chain seq x y z
N MET A 1 17.82 0.50 -0.69
CA MET A 1 19.12 0.40 -1.38
C MET A 1 19.07 1.35 -2.56
N GLN A 2 20.12 2.13 -2.84
CA GLN A 2 20.11 3.03 -4.00
C GLN A 2 20.06 2.21 -5.32
N PRO A 3 19.32 2.64 -6.36
CA PRO A 3 19.17 1.90 -7.62
C PRO A 3 20.51 1.51 -8.26
N GLU A 4 21.51 2.39 -8.22
CA GLU A 4 22.84 2.18 -8.81
C GLU A 4 23.61 1.07 -8.09
N LYS A 5 23.29 0.82 -6.82
CA LYS A 5 23.84 -0.31 -6.07
C LYS A 5 23.08 -1.60 -6.39
N ALA A 6 21.78 -1.49 -6.63
CA ALA A 6 20.92 -2.62 -6.90
C ALA A 6 21.23 -3.32 -8.23
N ILE A 7 21.61 -2.56 -9.27
CA ILE A 7 22.04 -3.13 -10.56
C ILE A 7 23.27 -4.04 -10.45
N HIS A 8 24.10 -3.83 -9.42
CA HIS A 8 25.34 -4.56 -9.20
C HIS A 8 25.21 -5.70 -8.18
N ILE A 9 24.01 -5.99 -7.68
CA ILE A 9 23.81 -7.15 -6.82
C ILE A 9 24.21 -8.42 -7.57
N SER A 10 25.02 -9.24 -6.88
CA SER A 10 25.30 -10.60 -7.27
C SER A 10 24.09 -11.47 -7.01
N ILE A 11 23.54 -12.08 -8.05
CA ILE A 11 22.52 -13.12 -7.91
C ILE A 11 23.27 -14.44 -7.66
N PRO A 12 22.87 -15.23 -6.64
CA PRO A 12 23.49 -16.54 -6.41
C PRO A 12 23.49 -17.40 -7.67
N ARG A 13 24.56 -18.19 -7.86
CA ARG A 13 24.69 -19.06 -9.04
C ARG A 13 23.50 -20.03 -9.09
N LEU A 14 22.72 -19.95 -10.17
CA LEU A 14 21.60 -20.85 -10.38
C LEU A 14 22.11 -22.27 -10.67
N LEU A 15 21.50 -23.25 -10.00
CA LEU A 15 21.69 -24.65 -10.36
C LEU A 15 21.06 -24.92 -11.73
N PRO A 16 21.53 -25.91 -12.51
CA PRO A 16 21.00 -26.18 -13.86
C PRO A 16 19.49 -26.46 -13.90
N ASN A 17 18.93 -26.98 -12.81
CA ASN A 17 17.52 -27.27 -12.66
C ASN A 17 16.71 -26.08 -12.10
N VAL A 18 17.31 -24.91 -11.92
CA VAL A 18 16.66 -23.72 -11.35
C VAL A 18 16.53 -22.64 -12.42
N ARG A 19 15.32 -22.10 -12.58
CA ARG A 19 15.04 -20.96 -13.45
C ARG A 19 14.38 -19.83 -12.68
N VAL A 20 14.52 -18.62 -13.20
CA VAL A 20 13.89 -17.41 -12.65
C VAL A 20 13.09 -16.75 -13.76
N ARG A 21 11.83 -16.39 -13.50
CA ARG A 21 10.98 -15.68 -14.47
C ARG A 21 9.97 -14.76 -13.78
N GLN A 22 9.44 -13.82 -14.54
CA GLN A 22 8.29 -13.00 -14.15
C GLN A 22 7.07 -13.90 -13.91
N LEU A 23 6.28 -13.60 -12.87
CA LEU A 23 4.98 -14.23 -12.64
C LEU A 23 3.90 -13.47 -13.40
N ASP A 24 2.95 -14.20 -13.95
CA ASP A 24 1.74 -13.69 -14.58
C ASP A 24 0.50 -14.03 -13.73
N GLU A 25 -0.69 -13.69 -14.24
CA GLU A 25 -1.96 -13.92 -13.53
C GLU A 25 -2.32 -15.39 -13.29
N SER A 26 -1.70 -16.34 -14.01
CA SER A 26 -1.92 -17.77 -13.77
C SER A 26 -1.43 -18.22 -12.38
N PHE A 27 -0.57 -17.42 -11.74
CA PHE A 27 -0.08 -17.67 -10.39
C PHE A 27 -0.92 -17.05 -9.28
N LEU A 28 -2.03 -16.37 -9.60
CA LEU A 28 -2.85 -15.67 -8.61
C LEU A 28 -3.28 -16.58 -7.46
N ASP A 29 -3.79 -17.78 -7.78
CA ASP A 29 -4.21 -18.76 -6.76
C ASP A 29 -3.05 -19.16 -5.86
N VAL A 30 -1.92 -19.54 -6.46
CA VAL A 30 -0.74 -19.98 -5.71
C VAL A 30 -0.21 -18.88 -4.79
N VAL A 31 -0.18 -17.62 -5.25
CA VAL A 31 0.25 -16.47 -4.45
C VAL A 31 -0.71 -16.22 -3.28
N CYS A 32 -2.02 -16.22 -3.56
CA CYS A 32 -3.05 -15.98 -2.54
C CYS A 32 -3.09 -17.09 -1.49
N ASP A 33 -3.09 -18.36 -1.91
CA ASP A 33 -3.21 -19.52 -1.03
C ASP A 33 -2.00 -19.69 -0.10
N ASN A 34 -0.82 -19.27 -0.56
CA ASN A 34 0.42 -19.36 0.20
C ASN A 34 0.77 -18.09 0.97
N TRP A 35 -0.11 -17.09 0.98
CA TRP A 35 0.08 -15.89 1.78
C TRP A 35 -0.53 -16.10 3.19
N PRO A 36 0.29 -16.26 4.25
CA PRO A 36 -0.20 -16.65 5.60
C PRO A 36 -1.12 -15.62 6.28
N HIS A 37 -1.29 -14.44 5.68
CA HIS A 37 -2.19 -13.38 6.15
C HIS A 37 -3.24 -13.00 5.11
N TYR A 38 -3.46 -13.88 4.14
CA TYR A 38 -4.43 -13.69 3.09
C TYR A 38 -5.83 -13.49 3.67
N ASP A 39 -6.42 -12.35 3.31
CA ASP A 39 -7.86 -12.14 3.36
C ASP A 39 -8.31 -12.13 1.89
N PHE A 40 -9.36 -12.89 1.56
CA PHE A 40 -9.90 -13.00 0.20
C PHE A 40 -10.10 -11.64 -0.48
N GLN A 41 -10.36 -10.60 0.32
CA GLN A 41 -10.52 -9.21 -0.11
C GLN A 41 -9.28 -8.63 -0.82
N TYR A 42 -8.07 -9.17 -0.60
CA TYR A 42 -6.85 -8.70 -1.27
C TYR A 42 -6.61 -9.34 -2.63
N ARG A 43 -7.41 -10.33 -3.04
CA ARG A 43 -7.22 -11.03 -4.33
C ARG A 43 -7.16 -10.07 -5.53
N PRO A 44 -8.06 -9.08 -5.67
CA PRO A 44 -7.99 -8.14 -6.81
C PRO A 44 -6.72 -7.28 -6.79
N VAL A 45 -6.21 -6.97 -5.60
CA VAL A 45 -4.95 -6.21 -5.44
C VAL A 45 -3.76 -7.06 -5.90
N VAL A 46 -3.70 -8.33 -5.49
CA VAL A 46 -2.64 -9.27 -5.92
C VAL A 46 -2.68 -9.47 -7.43
N LEU A 47 -3.87 -9.60 -8.03
CA LEU A 47 -4.02 -9.67 -9.49
C LEU A 47 -3.43 -8.44 -10.18
N LYS A 48 -3.70 -7.23 -9.67
CA LYS A 48 -3.13 -6.00 -10.23
C LYS A 48 -1.62 -5.89 -10.02
N MET A 49 -1.09 -6.38 -8.90
CA MET A 49 0.36 -6.48 -8.71
C MET A 49 0.99 -7.41 -9.75
N LEU A 50 0.37 -8.56 -10.05
CA LEU A 50 0.88 -9.49 -11.09
C LEU A 50 0.79 -8.89 -12.50
N GLN A 51 -0.27 -8.13 -12.79
CA GLN A 51 -0.49 -7.51 -14.10
C GLN A 51 0.36 -6.26 -14.35
N LEU A 52 0.60 -5.45 -13.32
CA LEU A 52 1.12 -4.08 -13.47
C LEU A 52 2.46 -3.83 -12.80
N ASN A 53 2.89 -4.69 -11.88
CA ASN A 53 4.15 -4.55 -11.15
C ASN A 53 5.15 -5.64 -11.53
N HIS A 54 6.39 -5.48 -11.09
CA HIS A 54 7.40 -6.53 -11.23
C HIS A 54 7.13 -7.69 -10.29
N SER A 55 7.45 -8.89 -10.73
CA SER A 55 7.34 -10.09 -9.91
C SER A 55 8.43 -11.07 -10.31
N VAL A 56 8.85 -11.91 -9.38
CA VAL A 56 9.86 -12.94 -9.65
C VAL A 56 9.41 -14.23 -9.01
N GLY A 57 9.33 -15.27 -9.84
CA GLY A 57 9.23 -16.67 -9.44
C GLY A 57 10.54 -17.41 -9.68
N VAL A 58 10.93 -18.22 -8.71
CA VAL A 58 12.02 -19.20 -8.81
C VAL A 58 11.38 -20.56 -9.04
N PHE A 59 11.72 -21.20 -10.15
CA PHE A 59 11.18 -22.47 -10.59
C PHE A 59 12.25 -23.55 -10.50
N VAL A 60 11.87 -24.73 -10.03
CA VAL A 60 12.76 -25.88 -9.92
C VAL A 60 12.20 -26.99 -10.79
N LYS A 61 13.03 -27.50 -11.71
CA LYS A 61 12.72 -28.71 -12.47
C LYS A 61 12.74 -29.92 -11.56
N THR A 62 11.69 -30.72 -11.65
CA THR A 62 11.56 -32.00 -10.95
C THR A 62 11.89 -33.16 -11.90
N GLY A 63 11.89 -34.40 -11.38
CA GLY A 63 12.38 -35.58 -12.12
C GLY A 63 11.59 -35.96 -13.37
N ASN A 64 10.41 -35.35 -13.59
CA ASN A 64 9.59 -35.50 -14.79
C ASN A 64 9.74 -34.30 -15.76
N ASP A 65 10.78 -33.48 -15.61
CA ASP A 65 11.03 -32.24 -16.35
C ASP A 65 9.99 -31.12 -16.17
N GLU A 66 9.00 -31.31 -15.28
CA GLU A 66 8.05 -30.25 -14.92
C GLU A 66 8.71 -29.23 -13.98
N GLU A 67 8.41 -27.96 -14.23
CA GLU A 67 8.85 -26.84 -13.41
C GLU A 67 7.83 -26.54 -12.31
N GLN A 68 8.28 -26.63 -11.07
CA GLN A 68 7.47 -26.25 -9.90
C GLN A 68 7.94 -24.91 -9.35
N LEU A 69 6.99 -24.06 -8.97
CA LEU A 69 7.30 -22.80 -8.31
C LEU A 69 7.85 -23.11 -6.91
N ALA A 70 9.08 -22.67 -6.62
CA ALA A 70 9.74 -22.90 -5.35
C ALA A 70 9.71 -21.67 -4.44
N SER A 71 9.84 -20.47 -5.01
CA SER A 71 9.79 -19.21 -4.28
C SER A 71 9.26 -18.09 -5.15
N MET A 72 8.62 -17.10 -4.54
CA MET A 72 8.07 -15.94 -5.21
C MET A 72 8.37 -14.66 -4.44
N VAL A 73 8.42 -13.54 -5.13
CA VAL A 73 8.39 -12.19 -4.57
C VAL A 73 7.72 -11.25 -5.56
N LEU A 74 6.87 -10.36 -5.08
CA LEU A 74 6.19 -9.37 -5.90
C LEU A 74 6.68 -7.97 -5.51
N GLN A 75 6.68 -7.05 -6.45
CA GLN A 75 6.74 -5.64 -6.14
C GLN A 75 5.38 -5.23 -5.58
N GLY A 76 5.36 -4.86 -4.29
CA GLY A 76 4.13 -4.48 -3.61
C GLY A 76 3.57 -3.14 -4.08
N GLU A 77 2.39 -2.78 -3.57
CA GLU A 77 1.72 -1.48 -3.79
C GLU A 77 2.58 -0.27 -3.36
N TYR A 78 3.58 -0.51 -2.51
CA TYR A 78 4.57 0.49 -2.08
C TYR A 78 5.87 0.44 -2.91
N GLY A 79 5.88 -0.22 -4.06
CA GLY A 79 6.99 -0.18 -5.02
C GLY A 79 8.27 -0.94 -4.62
N GLY A 80 8.38 -1.35 -3.35
CA GLY A 80 9.44 -2.22 -2.84
C GLY A 80 9.11 -3.71 -2.94
N LEU A 81 9.96 -4.55 -2.32
CA LEU A 81 9.75 -5.99 -2.31
C LEU A 81 8.66 -6.35 -1.30
N GLY A 82 7.65 -7.08 -1.75
CA GLY A 82 6.51 -7.56 -0.97
C GLY A 82 6.14 -8.99 -1.33
N LEU A 83 5.28 -9.60 -0.51
CA LEU A 83 4.76 -10.96 -0.73
C LEU A 83 5.87 -11.99 -1.02
N LEU A 84 7.03 -11.85 -0.37
CA LEU A 84 8.10 -12.84 -0.44
C LEU A 84 7.63 -14.11 0.25
N GLN A 85 7.58 -15.21 -0.49
CA GLN A 85 7.20 -16.51 0.03
C GLN A 85 8.04 -17.61 -0.62
N THR A 86 8.50 -18.57 0.17
CA THR A 86 9.07 -19.82 -0.32
C THR A 86 8.13 -20.95 0.08
N LEU A 87 7.76 -21.79 -0.88
CA LEU A 87 6.89 -22.94 -0.60
C LEU A 87 7.58 -23.90 0.36
N THR A 88 6.82 -24.53 1.25
CA THR A 88 7.32 -25.24 2.42
C THR A 88 8.37 -26.30 2.07
N GLU A 89 8.10 -27.09 1.03
CA GLU A 89 8.97 -28.13 0.48
C GLU A 89 10.27 -27.60 -0.15
N HIS A 90 10.36 -26.29 -0.38
CA HIS A 90 11.48 -25.59 -1.01
C HIS A 90 12.25 -24.66 -0.06
N GLN A 91 11.87 -24.59 1.23
CA GLN A 91 12.56 -23.76 2.22
C GLN A 91 13.99 -24.20 2.50
N ARG A 92 14.81 -23.26 3.00
CA ARG A 92 16.24 -23.46 3.36
C ARG A 92 17.15 -23.91 2.21
N LYS A 93 16.72 -23.72 0.96
CA LYS A 93 17.48 -24.04 -0.26
C LYS A 93 18.04 -22.80 -0.98
N GLY A 94 17.94 -21.61 -0.37
CA GLY A 94 18.44 -20.35 -0.94
C GLY A 94 17.53 -19.67 -1.97
N TYR A 95 16.36 -20.24 -2.30
CA TYR A 95 15.48 -19.68 -3.34
C TYR A 95 14.90 -18.30 -3.01
N ALA A 96 14.64 -17.99 -1.74
CA ALA A 96 14.22 -16.65 -1.32
C ALA A 96 15.26 -15.58 -1.66
N GLU A 97 16.55 -15.91 -1.48
CA GLU A 97 17.66 -15.01 -1.79
C GLU A 97 17.77 -14.77 -3.30
N ILE A 98 17.63 -15.84 -4.11
CA ILE A 98 17.57 -15.72 -5.57
C ILE A 98 16.41 -14.82 -5.98
N ALA A 99 15.19 -15.07 -5.49
CA ALA A 99 14.00 -14.31 -5.83
C ALA A 99 14.17 -12.81 -5.49
N THR A 100 14.63 -12.51 -4.28
CA THR A 100 14.81 -11.13 -3.81
C THR A 100 15.95 -10.41 -4.51
N ALA A 101 17.09 -11.08 -4.75
CA ALA A 101 18.20 -10.50 -5.49
C ALA A 101 17.80 -10.19 -6.94
N SER A 102 17.08 -11.11 -7.59
CA SER A 102 16.56 -10.93 -8.93
C SER A 102 15.59 -9.74 -9.01
N LEU A 103 14.57 -9.67 -8.14
CA LEU A 103 13.63 -8.55 -8.16
C LEU A 103 14.32 -7.23 -7.82
N THR A 104 15.23 -7.23 -6.84
CA THR A 104 16.02 -6.04 -6.47
C THR A 104 16.80 -5.50 -7.66
N LYS A 105 17.44 -6.40 -8.44
CA LYS A 105 18.19 -6.02 -9.63
C LYS A 105 17.28 -5.46 -10.74
N THR A 106 16.13 -6.09 -10.98
CA THR A 106 15.11 -5.59 -11.93
C THR A 106 14.67 -4.18 -11.56
N LEU A 107 14.32 -3.95 -10.29
CA LEU A 107 13.92 -2.63 -9.80
C LEU A 107 15.05 -1.60 -9.98
N GLY A 108 16.29 -1.97 -9.67
CA GLY A 108 17.46 -1.12 -9.87
C GLY A 108 17.67 -0.70 -11.33
N MET A 109 17.48 -1.63 -12.28
CA MET A 109 17.60 -1.36 -13.72
C MET A 109 16.57 -0.34 -14.22
N GLU A 110 15.42 -0.25 -13.57
CA GLU A 110 14.38 0.73 -13.87
C GLU A 110 14.52 2.04 -13.07
N GLY A 111 15.59 2.20 -12.30
CA GLY A 111 15.76 3.35 -11.41
C GLY A 111 14.79 3.36 -10.22
N ILE A 112 14.11 2.25 -9.94
CA ILE A 112 13.21 2.08 -8.80
C ILE A 112 14.08 1.71 -7.60
N MET A 113 13.98 2.48 -6.51
CA MET A 113 14.74 2.23 -5.29
C MET A 113 14.25 0.95 -4.60
N PRO A 114 15.02 -0.15 -4.57
CA PRO A 114 14.56 -1.36 -3.93
C PRO A 114 14.63 -1.18 -2.43
N HIS A 115 13.53 -1.46 -1.76
CA HIS A 115 13.44 -1.33 -0.32
C HIS A 115 12.59 -2.47 0.26
N GLY A 116 13.03 -2.91 1.45
CA GLY A 116 12.19 -3.52 2.47
C GLY A 116 12.22 -2.58 3.67
N ALA A 117 11.13 -2.49 4.43
CA ALA A 117 10.97 -1.46 5.47
C ALA A 117 12.10 -1.47 6.52
N ARG A 118 12.79 -0.34 6.73
CA ARG A 118 13.74 -0.08 7.84
C ARG A 118 13.84 1.43 8.14
N CYS A 119 13.83 1.84 9.42
CA CYS A 119 13.78 3.25 9.87
C CYS A 119 14.85 3.61 10.94
N ARG A 120 15.10 4.93 11.13
CA ARG A 120 15.74 5.62 12.28
C ARG A 120 14.94 6.88 12.67
N MET A 121 15.04 7.35 13.93
CA MET A 121 14.30 8.47 14.58
C MET A 121 15.05 9.82 14.46
N ASP A 122 14.44 11.03 14.63
CA ASP A 122 14.23 11.76 15.92
C ASP A 122 13.09 12.84 15.89
N GLN A 123 12.87 13.59 17.01
CA GLN A 123 11.66 14.29 17.51
C GLN A 123 11.37 15.76 17.06
N LEU A 124 10.24 16.33 17.55
CA LEU A 124 9.59 17.61 17.21
C LEU A 124 9.01 18.42 18.37
N PRO A 125 8.68 19.72 18.15
CA PRO A 125 7.78 20.50 19.01
C PRO A 125 6.49 21.07 18.34
N ASN A 126 5.49 21.33 19.22
CA ASN A 126 4.15 21.97 19.08
C ASN A 126 4.19 23.40 18.47
N GLU A 127 3.16 24.04 17.88
CA GLU A 127 1.73 24.26 18.22
C GLU A 127 1.02 25.03 17.04
N MET A 128 -0.33 25.18 17.05
CA MET A 128 -1.19 26.23 16.38
C MET A 128 -2.28 25.85 15.34
N SER A 129 -3.40 26.59 15.42
CA SER A 129 -4.80 26.42 14.94
C SER A 129 -5.16 26.62 13.45
N SER A 130 -6.31 26.05 13.05
CA SER A 130 -7.30 26.34 11.97
C SER A 130 -6.92 26.93 10.58
N LYS A 131 -5.64 26.95 10.19
CA LYS A 131 -5.16 27.47 8.88
C LYS A 131 -4.66 26.37 7.94
N TYR A 132 -5.04 25.11 8.17
CA TYR A 132 -4.39 23.96 7.53
C TYR A 132 -5.39 23.02 6.85
N ALA A 133 -6.43 23.56 6.21
CA ALA A 133 -7.46 22.75 5.58
C ALA A 133 -6.84 21.79 4.55
N LEU A 134 -7.12 20.49 4.68
CA LEU A 134 -6.77 19.52 3.66
C LEU A 134 -7.54 19.84 2.38
N GLN A 135 -6.83 20.06 1.28
CA GLN A 135 -7.43 20.33 -0.02
C GLN A 135 -7.14 19.20 -1.01
N PRO A 136 -8.13 18.78 -1.81
CA PRO A 136 -7.91 17.88 -2.93
C PRO A 136 -6.91 18.45 -3.92
N LEU A 137 -5.92 17.64 -4.30
CA LEU A 137 -5.02 17.99 -5.40
C LEU A 137 -5.63 17.68 -6.76
N ALA A 138 -5.44 18.59 -7.71
CA ALA A 138 -5.71 18.32 -9.11
C ALA A 138 -4.67 17.32 -9.66
N LYS A 139 -5.08 16.51 -10.65
CA LYS A 139 -4.18 15.52 -11.30
C LYS A 139 -2.91 16.16 -11.88
N SER A 140 -3.00 17.40 -12.37
CA SER A 140 -1.86 18.16 -12.89
C SER A 140 -0.80 18.49 -11.83
N GLN A 141 -1.14 18.44 -10.54
CA GLN A 141 -0.23 18.72 -9.43
C GLN A 141 0.48 17.44 -8.92
N ILE A 142 0.00 16.25 -9.30
CA ILE A 142 0.60 14.96 -8.88
C ILE A 142 2.07 14.83 -9.30
N PRO A 143 2.49 15.20 -10.53
CA PRO A 143 3.91 15.14 -10.89
C PRO A 143 4.80 15.98 -9.99
N LYS A 144 4.35 17.18 -9.61
CA LYS A 144 5.08 18.05 -8.68
C LYS A 144 5.22 17.41 -7.31
N LEU A 145 4.14 16.85 -6.76
CA LEU A 145 4.18 16.15 -5.48
C LEU A 145 5.09 14.90 -5.53
N LEU A 146 5.09 14.16 -6.64
CA LEU A 146 6.00 13.03 -6.85
C LEU A 146 7.47 13.47 -6.82
N GLU A 147 7.82 14.58 -7.48
CA GLU A 147 9.18 15.13 -7.45
C GLU A 147 9.57 15.60 -6.04
N THR A 148 8.65 16.24 -5.30
CA THR A 148 8.89 16.59 -3.89
C THR A 148 9.11 15.33 -3.05
N LEU A 149 8.23 14.33 -3.13
CA LEU A 149 8.39 13.09 -2.37
C LEU A 149 9.70 12.40 -2.76
N LYS A 150 10.08 12.39 -4.04
CA LYS A 150 11.34 11.81 -4.50
C LYS A 150 12.57 12.49 -3.89
N SER A 151 12.56 13.81 -3.73
CA SER A 151 13.67 14.55 -3.09
C SER A 151 13.78 14.28 -1.58
N LEU A 152 12.67 13.86 -0.95
CA LEU A 152 12.58 13.49 0.47
C LEU A 152 12.91 12.01 0.75
N LEU A 153 13.38 11.26 -0.24
CA LEU A 153 13.81 9.88 -0.02
C LEU A 153 15.02 9.82 0.92
N PRO A 154 15.11 8.83 1.83
CA PRO A 154 14.26 7.63 1.92
C PRO A 154 12.99 7.80 2.79
N ASP A 155 12.79 8.96 3.40
CA ASP A 155 11.76 9.16 4.42
C ASP A 155 10.34 9.08 3.85
N SER A 156 10.16 9.58 2.63
CA SER A 156 8.91 9.60 1.87
C SER A 156 8.59 8.31 1.10
N ILE A 157 9.43 7.27 1.19
CA ILE A 157 9.46 6.16 0.21
C ILE A 157 8.09 5.50 -0.01
N ILE A 158 7.33 5.30 1.06
CA ILE A 158 5.99 4.71 0.97
C ILE A 158 5.00 5.66 0.32
N ALA A 159 4.97 6.93 0.71
CA ALA A 159 4.08 7.91 0.09
C ALA A 159 4.42 8.10 -1.39
N TYR A 160 5.71 8.16 -1.73
CA TYR A 160 6.20 8.25 -3.10
C TYR A 160 5.67 7.10 -3.95
N HIS A 161 5.88 5.86 -3.52
CA HIS A 161 5.45 4.71 -4.31
C HIS A 161 3.95 4.45 -4.28
N TRP A 162 3.28 4.75 -3.16
CA TRP A 162 1.82 4.68 -3.09
C TRP A 162 1.21 5.66 -4.10
N LEU A 163 1.74 6.88 -4.20
CA LEU A 163 1.27 7.88 -5.17
C LEU A 163 1.63 7.49 -6.61
N LEU A 164 2.85 7.00 -6.85
CA LEU A 164 3.33 6.59 -8.17
C LEU A 164 2.52 5.42 -8.73
N ASN A 165 2.24 4.42 -7.89
CA ASN A 165 1.44 3.26 -8.30
C ASN A 165 -0.04 3.65 -8.41
N GLY A 166 -0.55 4.43 -7.46
CA GLY A 166 -1.90 4.97 -7.52
C GLY A 166 -2.15 5.76 -8.81
N SER A 167 -1.23 6.64 -9.22
CA SER A 167 -1.37 7.41 -10.46
C SER A 167 -1.41 6.52 -11.70
N ARG A 168 -0.60 5.46 -11.74
CA ARG A 168 -0.65 4.45 -12.83
C ARG A 168 -1.98 3.72 -12.86
N TRP A 169 -2.57 3.41 -11.70
CA TRP A 169 -3.86 2.73 -11.61
C TRP A 169 -5.02 3.61 -12.08
N ILE A 170 -4.96 4.93 -11.84
CA ILE A 170 -5.92 5.91 -12.37
C ILE A 170 -5.90 5.91 -13.91
N ASP A 171 -4.70 5.80 -14.50
CA ASP A 171 -4.51 5.87 -15.95
C ASP A 171 -4.77 4.54 -16.67
N GLY A 172 -4.68 3.40 -15.96
CA GLY A 172 -4.72 2.05 -16.53
C GLY A 172 -6.11 1.40 -16.64
N HIS A 173 -7.21 2.12 -16.42
CA HIS A 173 -8.60 1.64 -16.61
C HIS A 173 -8.99 0.32 -15.90
N GLY A 174 -8.41 -0.01 -14.73
CA GLY A 174 -8.56 -1.34 -14.13
C GLY A 174 -9.33 -1.45 -12.81
N LEU A 175 -9.70 -0.33 -12.19
CA LEU A 175 -10.38 -0.29 -10.89
C LEU A 175 -11.45 0.80 -10.95
N ASP A 176 -12.68 0.48 -10.56
CA ASP A 176 -13.74 1.47 -10.23
C ASP A 176 -13.40 2.23 -8.93
N SER A 177 -12.11 2.42 -8.64
CA SER A 177 -11.61 3.03 -7.43
C SER A 177 -11.34 4.51 -7.65
N LYS A 178 -11.71 5.32 -6.67
CA LYS A 178 -11.42 6.76 -6.67
C LYS A 178 -10.22 7.02 -5.78
N ILE A 179 -9.18 7.61 -6.35
CA ILE A 179 -8.02 8.06 -5.59
C ILE A 179 -8.19 9.54 -5.27
N LEU A 180 -8.08 9.87 -3.99
CA LEU A 180 -8.12 11.24 -3.48
C LEU A 180 -6.80 11.55 -2.77
N ILE A 181 -6.11 12.58 -3.24
CA ILE A 181 -4.89 13.09 -2.60
C ILE A 181 -5.23 14.42 -1.95
N LEU A 182 -4.97 14.52 -0.66
CA LEU A 182 -5.22 15.71 0.13
C LEU A 182 -3.90 16.27 0.64
N CYS A 183 -3.68 17.56 0.44
CA CYS A 183 -2.52 18.27 0.98
C CYS A 183 -2.98 19.44 1.87
N PRO A 184 -2.28 19.73 2.97
CA PRO A 184 -2.54 20.94 3.76
C PRO A 184 -2.46 22.18 2.87
N ASN A 185 -3.56 22.93 2.77
CA ASN A 185 -3.71 24.11 1.91
C ASN A 185 -3.42 23.87 0.41
N GLY A 186 -3.48 22.61 -0.05
CA GLY A 186 -3.09 22.24 -1.41
C GLY A 186 -1.59 22.39 -1.69
N ASP A 187 -0.77 22.59 -0.65
CA ASP A 187 0.67 22.76 -0.80
C ASP A 187 1.36 21.41 -1.03
N THR A 188 2.20 21.37 -2.05
CA THR A 188 2.95 20.18 -2.49
C THR A 188 4.44 20.29 -2.18
N ASN A 189 4.89 21.40 -1.61
CA ASN A 189 6.31 21.73 -1.48
C ASN A 189 7.01 20.93 -0.36
N ASP A 190 6.30 20.51 0.68
CA ASP A 190 6.86 19.75 1.80
C ASP A 190 6.53 18.25 1.74
N GLY A 191 5.79 17.82 0.72
CA GLY A 191 5.37 16.42 0.53
C GLY A 191 4.27 15.94 1.49
N SER A 192 3.82 16.76 2.44
CA SER A 192 2.79 16.38 3.40
C SER A 192 1.48 16.04 2.70
N MET A 193 0.99 14.82 2.88
CA MET A 193 -0.21 14.34 2.19
C MET A 193 -1.01 13.30 2.99
N VAL A 194 -2.30 13.25 2.71
CA VAL A 194 -3.18 12.11 2.97
C VAL A 194 -3.61 11.54 1.63
N GLY A 195 -3.26 10.29 1.37
CA GLY A 195 -3.72 9.55 0.20
C GLY A 195 -4.86 8.62 0.59
N LEU A 196 -5.96 8.65 -0.16
CA LEU A 196 -7.12 7.79 0.04
C LEU A 196 -7.45 7.07 -1.27
N ILE A 197 -7.80 5.79 -1.18
CA ILE A 197 -8.36 5.00 -2.26
C ILE A 197 -9.71 4.47 -1.77
N ASP A 198 -10.77 4.88 -2.45
CA ASP A 198 -12.12 4.38 -2.26
C ASP A 198 -12.42 3.30 -3.30
N GLY A 199 -13.15 2.25 -2.91
CA GLY A 199 -13.63 1.22 -3.84
C GLY A 199 -12.58 0.17 -4.19
N LEU A 200 -11.46 0.09 -3.46
CA LEU A 200 -10.44 -0.93 -3.71
C LEU A 200 -11.08 -2.33 -3.58
N ALA A 201 -10.90 -3.16 -4.60
CA ALA A 201 -11.47 -4.52 -4.67
C ALA A 201 -13.02 -4.59 -4.65
N GLY A 202 -13.72 -3.53 -5.10
CA GLY A 202 -15.19 -3.52 -5.19
C GLY A 202 -15.90 -3.39 -3.84
N HIS A 203 -15.16 -3.05 -2.78
CA HIS A 203 -15.70 -2.86 -1.44
C HIS A 203 -16.05 -1.39 -1.17
N ASN A 204 -17.11 -1.16 -0.40
CA ASN A 204 -17.47 0.17 0.09
C ASN A 204 -16.59 0.59 1.29
N LYS A 205 -15.26 0.55 1.12
CA LYS A 205 -14.26 0.84 2.15
C LYS A 205 -13.14 1.71 1.59
N ILE A 206 -12.61 2.58 2.45
CA ILE A 206 -11.50 3.48 2.14
C ILE A 206 -10.22 2.91 2.76
N PHE A 207 -9.16 2.86 1.95
CA PHE A 207 -7.80 2.57 2.37
C PHE A 207 -6.96 3.81 2.15
N GLY A 208 -5.94 4.06 2.97
CA GLY A 208 -5.13 5.24 2.79
C GLY A 208 -3.74 5.17 3.37
N THR A 209 -3.00 6.24 3.16
CA THR A 209 -1.68 6.50 3.72
C THR A 209 -1.60 7.96 4.18
N VAL A 210 -0.73 8.22 5.16
CA VAL A 210 -0.42 9.57 5.60
C VAL A 210 1.09 9.72 5.65
N TYR A 211 1.60 10.75 5.01
CA TYR A 211 2.98 11.18 5.14
C TYR A 211 3.04 12.63 5.56
N VAL A 212 3.92 12.92 6.50
CA VAL A 212 4.13 14.24 7.05
C VAL A 212 5.57 14.32 7.51
N GLN A 213 6.26 15.39 7.11
CA GLN A 213 7.58 15.68 7.65
C GLN A 213 7.47 16.03 9.13
N PRO A 214 8.50 15.78 9.94
CA PRO A 214 8.41 15.99 11.35
C PRO A 214 7.85 17.38 11.70
N GLU A 215 8.46 18.45 11.19
CA GLU A 215 8.16 19.86 11.51
C GLU A 215 6.71 20.29 11.23
N ASN A 216 5.93 19.44 10.53
CA ASN A 216 4.55 19.71 10.16
C ASN A 216 3.53 18.76 10.82
N MET A 217 3.93 17.92 11.80
CA MET A 217 3.01 16.99 12.46
C MET A 217 1.82 17.66 13.13
N ASP A 218 2.02 18.74 13.88
CA ASP A 218 0.90 19.43 14.54
C ASP A 218 -0.07 20.06 13.55
N LYS A 219 0.49 20.65 12.48
CA LYS A 219 -0.30 21.20 11.38
C LYS A 219 -1.12 20.11 10.71
N MET A 220 -0.52 18.96 10.42
CA MET A 220 -1.20 17.82 9.82
C MET A 220 -2.26 17.22 10.76
N LYS A 221 -1.98 17.12 12.06
CA LYS A 221 -2.96 16.67 13.06
C LYS A 221 -4.22 17.55 13.01
N ILE A 222 -4.04 18.87 12.98
CA ILE A 222 -5.14 19.84 12.92
C ILE A 222 -5.88 19.72 11.58
N ALA A 223 -5.13 19.67 10.47
CA ALA A 223 -5.66 19.48 9.12
C ALA A 223 -6.58 18.25 9.01
N ILE A 224 -6.11 17.11 9.52
CA ILE A 224 -6.86 15.85 9.53
C ILE A 224 -8.04 15.93 10.51
N LYS A 225 -7.91 16.61 11.65
CA LYS A 225 -9.01 16.77 12.61
C LYS A 225 -10.16 17.59 12.04
N GLU A 226 -9.84 18.67 11.33
CA GLU A 226 -10.82 19.63 10.81
C GLU A 226 -11.40 19.22 9.45
N THR A 227 -10.75 18.30 8.73
CA THR A 227 -11.23 17.91 7.41
C THR A 227 -12.59 17.20 7.44
N GLU A 228 -13.38 17.47 6.40
CA GLU A 228 -14.62 16.77 6.05
C GLU A 228 -14.43 15.84 4.84
N HIS A 229 -13.24 15.83 4.23
CA HIS A 229 -12.95 15.01 3.04
C HIS A 229 -12.73 13.53 3.36
N ILE A 230 -12.55 13.17 4.64
CA ILE A 230 -12.34 11.79 5.07
C ILE A 230 -13.66 11.25 5.63
N GLU A 231 -14.23 10.24 4.97
CA GLU A 231 -15.38 9.49 5.47
C GLU A 231 -14.90 8.46 6.52
N TRP A 232 -14.68 8.94 7.74
CA TRP A 232 -14.09 8.21 8.86
C TRP A 232 -14.74 6.83 9.14
N GLU A 233 -16.05 6.71 8.94
CA GLU A 233 -16.80 5.45 9.12
C GLU A 233 -16.47 4.37 8.06
N ARG A 234 -16.03 4.81 6.87
CA ARG A 234 -15.65 3.94 5.75
C ARG A 234 -14.15 3.64 5.74
N LEU A 235 -13.34 4.46 6.42
CA LEU A 235 -11.89 4.27 6.54
C LEU A 235 -11.58 2.96 7.27
N LYS A 236 -11.04 1.99 6.53
CA LYS A 236 -10.74 0.66 7.06
C LYS A 236 -9.30 0.55 7.53
N HIS A 237 -8.37 1.10 6.74
CA HIS A 237 -6.95 1.01 7.00
C HIS A 237 -6.22 2.30 6.65
N LEU A 238 -5.33 2.76 7.54
CA LEU A 238 -4.19 3.59 7.18
C LEU A 238 -2.92 2.74 7.22
N ILE A 239 -2.19 2.70 6.12
CA ILE A 239 -1.01 1.87 5.92
C ILE A 239 0.18 2.79 5.68
N GLY A 240 1.37 2.37 6.13
CA GLY A 240 2.58 3.16 5.95
C GLY A 240 2.65 4.42 6.81
N VAL A 241 1.81 4.51 7.84
CA VAL A 241 1.82 5.62 8.78
C VAL A 241 3.09 5.58 9.60
N TRP A 242 3.84 6.67 9.56
CA TRP A 242 5.00 6.88 10.42
C TRP A 242 4.64 6.72 11.89
N ARG A 243 5.35 5.85 12.63
CA ARG A 243 5.04 5.57 14.05
C ARG A 243 5.00 6.81 14.93
N ARG A 244 5.82 7.83 14.66
CA ARG A 244 5.79 9.12 15.37
C ARG A 244 4.49 9.90 15.17
N PHE A 245 3.81 9.69 14.05
CA PHE A 245 2.53 10.32 13.77
C PHE A 245 1.34 9.51 14.30
N VAL A 246 1.54 8.25 14.71
CA VAL A 246 0.47 7.38 15.23
C VAL A 246 -0.24 7.99 16.46
N PRO A 247 0.44 8.56 17.48
CA PRO A 247 -0.26 9.20 18.60
C PRO A 247 -1.16 10.37 18.17
N HIS A 248 -0.72 11.14 17.17
CA HIS A 248 -1.48 12.27 16.64
C HIS A 248 -2.74 11.77 15.92
N LEU A 249 -2.61 10.77 15.05
CA LEU A 249 -3.75 10.14 14.37
C LEU A 249 -4.70 9.45 15.34
N THR A 250 -4.17 8.82 16.38
CA THR A 250 -4.96 8.16 17.43
C THR A 250 -5.93 9.12 18.08
N GLU A 251 -5.43 10.30 18.46
CA GLU A 251 -6.24 11.34 19.08
C GLU A 251 -7.32 11.86 18.12
N VAL A 252 -6.97 12.07 16.85
CA VAL A 252 -7.93 12.52 15.83
C VAL A 252 -9.02 11.48 15.60
N MET A 253 -8.65 10.21 15.45
CA MET A 253 -9.60 9.11 15.25
C MET A 253 -10.54 8.95 16.44
N LYS A 254 -10.02 9.03 17.67
CA LYS A 254 -10.84 9.01 18.89
C LYS A 254 -11.82 10.18 18.92
N ALA A 255 -11.40 11.38 18.54
CA ALA A 255 -12.28 12.54 18.44
C ALA A 255 -13.35 12.40 17.35
N LYS A 256 -13.09 11.59 16.31
CA LYS A 256 -14.05 11.24 15.25
C LYS A 256 -14.91 10.02 15.57
N GLY A 257 -14.79 9.45 16.78
CA GLY A 257 -15.58 8.28 17.21
C GLY A 257 -15.16 6.97 16.54
N VAL A 258 -13.96 6.91 15.96
CA VAL A 258 -13.42 5.69 15.33
C VAL A 258 -12.42 5.03 16.27
N GLU A 259 -12.76 3.83 16.73
CA GLU A 259 -11.78 2.96 17.39
C GLU A 259 -10.91 2.28 16.34
N PHE A 260 -9.62 2.15 16.61
CA PHE A 260 -8.71 1.42 15.75
C PHE A 260 -7.76 0.57 16.58
N THR A 261 -7.24 -0.48 15.96
CA THR A 261 -6.19 -1.33 16.52
C THR A 261 -4.91 -1.11 15.73
N GLU A 262 -3.84 -0.84 16.47
CA GLU A 262 -2.49 -0.84 15.93
C GLU A 262 -2.09 -2.28 15.58
N ASN A 263 -1.73 -2.51 14.32
CA ASN A 263 -1.30 -3.81 13.84
C ASN A 263 0.10 -3.70 13.26
N TYR A 264 1.08 -4.16 14.03
CA TYR A 264 2.50 -4.16 13.67
C TYR A 264 2.82 -5.40 12.83
N ARG A 265 2.25 -5.51 11.61
CA ARG A 265 2.47 -6.69 10.75
C ARG A 265 3.75 -6.63 9.92
N THR A 266 4.51 -5.55 10.03
CA THR A 266 5.77 -5.37 9.31
C THR A 266 6.86 -4.96 10.29
N VAL A 267 7.97 -5.70 10.27
CA VAL A 267 9.14 -5.46 11.11
C VAL A 267 9.77 -4.12 10.71
N ASN A 268 9.44 -3.08 11.48
CA ASN A 268 10.07 -1.76 11.68
C ASN A 268 9.14 -0.54 11.45
N ALA A 269 8.89 0.19 12.55
CA ALA A 269 8.54 1.61 12.66
C ALA A 269 7.32 2.19 11.92
N MET A 270 6.45 1.37 11.34
CA MET A 270 5.16 1.82 10.84
C MET A 270 4.05 0.87 11.25
N THR A 271 2.89 1.46 11.48
CA THR A 271 1.74 0.77 12.05
C THR A 271 0.61 0.76 11.02
N ILE A 272 -0.03 -0.38 10.84
CA ILE A 272 -1.34 -0.43 10.18
C ILE A 272 -2.37 -0.08 11.24
N LEU A 273 -3.12 1.01 11.06
CA LEU A 273 -4.26 1.31 11.91
C LEU A 273 -5.50 0.66 11.29
N LYS A 274 -6.08 -0.33 11.96
CA LYS A 274 -7.30 -1.01 11.51
C LYS A 274 -8.50 -0.49 12.29
N ALA A 275 -9.50 0.10 11.62
CA ALA A 275 -10.73 0.51 12.29
C ALA A 275 -11.48 -0.72 12.86
N ALA A 276 -11.81 -0.66 14.15
CA ALA A 276 -12.70 -1.59 14.82
C ALA A 276 -14.15 -1.24 14.44
N SER A 277 -14.92 -2.25 14.07
CA SER A 277 -16.35 -2.08 13.80
C SER A 277 -17.09 -1.93 15.12
N LEU A 278 -17.71 -0.76 15.36
CA LEU A 278 -18.68 -0.60 16.44
C LEU A 278 -19.87 -1.58 16.20
N PRO A 279 -20.42 -2.20 17.26
CA PRO A 279 -21.68 -2.91 17.13
C PRO A 279 -22.75 -1.91 16.66
N SER A 280 -23.43 -2.25 15.56
CA SER A 280 -24.53 -1.46 15.04
C SER A 280 -25.52 -1.14 16.17
N PRO A 281 -25.93 0.13 16.37
CA PRO A 281 -26.99 0.42 17.31
C PRO A 281 -28.22 -0.38 16.89
N LYS A 282 -28.81 -1.12 17.84
CA LYS A 282 -30.05 -1.87 17.64
C LYS A 282 -31.05 -0.94 16.99
N LYS A 283 -31.43 -1.23 15.74
CA LYS A 283 -32.44 -0.47 15.02
C LYS A 283 -33.75 -0.57 15.80
N HIS A 284 -34.06 0.48 16.57
CA HIS A 284 -35.44 0.77 16.93
C HIS A 284 -36.20 1.12 15.65
N SER A 285 -37.38 0.52 15.56
CA SER A 285 -38.34 0.56 14.47
C SER A 285 -38.84 1.97 14.11
N SER A 286 -39.34 2.06 12.86
CA SER A 286 -40.30 3.02 12.27
C SER A 286 -39.66 4.31 11.74
N TRP A 287 -39.74 4.67 10.44
CA TRP A 287 -40.93 5.02 9.64
C TRP A 287 -40.64 5.00 8.10
N PRO A 288 -41.65 5.21 7.23
CA PRO A 288 -41.79 4.60 5.91
C PRO A 288 -41.43 5.54 4.76
N PHE A 289 -40.88 5.02 3.67
CA PHE A 289 -41.20 5.45 2.31
C PHE A 289 -40.78 4.33 1.36
N GLY A 290 -41.78 3.70 0.75
CA GLY A 290 -41.60 2.62 -0.21
C GLY A 290 -41.17 3.14 -1.57
N TRP A 291 -40.21 2.47 -2.18
CA TRP A 291 -39.98 2.55 -3.63
C TRP A 291 -40.06 1.14 -4.21
N LYS A 292 -41.02 0.99 -5.12
CA LYS A 292 -41.35 -0.24 -5.83
C LYS A 292 -40.20 -0.63 -6.76
N SER A 293 -39.86 -1.91 -6.71
CA SER A 293 -39.05 -2.63 -7.70
C SER A 293 -39.70 -2.58 -9.08
N PHE A 294 -38.95 -2.15 -10.10
CA PHE A 294 -39.20 -2.51 -11.49
C PHE A 294 -38.27 -3.66 -11.86
N GLY A 295 -38.86 -4.82 -12.14
CA GLY A 295 -38.17 -5.93 -12.80
C GLY A 295 -38.12 -5.70 -14.30
N CYS A 296 -37.00 -6.09 -14.91
CA CYS A 296 -36.89 -6.30 -16.34
C CYS A 296 -36.49 -7.76 -16.61
N PHE A 297 -37.44 -8.47 -17.22
CA PHE A 297 -37.27 -9.70 -17.99
C PHE A 297 -36.62 -9.36 -19.34
N LEU A 298 -35.61 -10.14 -19.77
CA LEU A 298 -35.32 -10.49 -21.17
C LEU A 298 -34.58 -11.85 -21.10
N ARG A 299 -35.20 -12.97 -21.49
CA ARG A 299 -35.24 -13.56 -22.85
C ARG A 299 -33.88 -13.75 -23.47
#